data_AF-A0A4Q3L2S5-F1
#
_entry.id   AF-A0A4Q3L2S5-F1
#
_cell.length_a   1.000
_cell.length_b   1.000
_cell.length_c   1.000
_cell.angle_alpha   90.00
_cell.angle_beta   90.00
_cell.angle_gamma   90.00
#
_symmetry.space_group_name_H-M   'P 1'
#
loop_
_entity.id
_entity.type
_entity.pdbx_description
1 polymer ?
#
loop_
_entity_poly.entity_id
_entity_poly.type
_entity_poly.pdbx_seq_one_letter_code
_entity_poly.pdbx_strand_id
1 'polypeptide(L)'
;MNGLLNGFDTTRLLDHPRARGPAMAYLFFRVEMRLDGRPLLIPIDEGWRAMDVPEFKEPINKSGRTIRSKNGVLVFITQSPSDAINSGIAQSLIEQCPNQLHFSNPRASREDYVQGLKRTHGEYDALMGIQKGSGQFLLCKGAESSIQQLPLHALGDDLALLSASEQSLRIVDEIPADVRADPYLFRAEFHRRRSQRRPQVGYQALEGVAA
;
A
#
# COMPACT_ATOMS: atom_id res chain seq x y z
N MET A 1 -15.26 -17.19 0.83
CA MET A 1 -15.10 -15.73 0.64
C MET A 1 -16.46 -15.15 0.28
N ASN A 2 -17.31 -14.82 1.26
CA ASN A 2 -18.69 -14.36 0.98
C ASN A 2 -18.90 -12.85 1.28
N GLY A 3 -17.81 -12.07 1.43
CA GLY A 3 -17.87 -10.62 1.67
C GLY A 3 -17.39 -9.79 0.47
N LEU A 4 -17.84 -8.52 0.43
CA LEU A 4 -17.37 -7.51 -0.54
C LEU A 4 -15.88 -7.15 -0.34
N LEU A 5 -15.37 -7.34 0.87
CA LEU A 5 -13.96 -7.17 1.23
C LEU A 5 -13.43 -8.49 1.78
N ASN A 6 -12.29 -8.95 1.26
CA ASN A 6 -11.57 -10.11 1.78
C ASN A 6 -10.10 -9.68 1.95
N GLY A 7 -9.54 -9.93 3.12
CA GLY A 7 -8.13 -9.64 3.42
C GLY A 7 -7.40 -10.93 3.78
N PHE A 8 -6.15 -11.04 3.34
CA PHE A 8 -5.25 -12.12 3.73
C PHE A 8 -4.03 -11.50 4.38
N ASP A 9 -3.79 -11.82 5.65
CA ASP A 9 -2.52 -11.50 6.30
C ASP A 9 -1.48 -12.51 5.83
N THR A 10 -0.53 -12.03 5.03
CA THR A 10 0.58 -12.83 4.50
C THR A 10 1.90 -12.53 5.20
N THR A 11 1.92 -11.66 6.21
CA THR A 11 3.15 -11.13 6.82
C THR A 11 4.06 -12.24 7.32
N ARG A 12 3.54 -13.18 8.11
CA ARG A 12 4.33 -14.35 8.59
C ARG A 12 4.51 -15.44 7.54
N LEU A 13 3.60 -15.51 6.57
CA LEU A 13 3.61 -16.55 5.53
C LEU A 13 4.77 -16.34 4.55
N LEU A 14 5.02 -15.09 4.14
CA LEU A 14 6.05 -14.75 3.16
C LEU A 14 7.47 -15.05 3.66
N ASP A 15 7.68 -15.02 4.98
CA ASP A 15 8.97 -15.35 5.61
C ASP A 15 9.20 -16.87 5.72
N HIS A 16 8.19 -17.71 5.46
CA HIS A 16 8.33 -19.17 5.55
C HIS A 16 8.72 -19.77 4.18
N PRO A 17 10.01 -20.12 3.96
CA PRO A 17 10.54 -20.40 2.62
C PRO A 17 9.86 -21.58 1.90
N ARG A 18 9.40 -22.59 2.65
CA ARG A 18 8.70 -23.76 2.09
C ARG A 18 7.21 -23.57 1.88
N ALA A 19 6.59 -22.62 2.57
CA ALA A 19 5.13 -22.45 2.57
C ALA A 19 4.69 -21.28 1.71
N ARG A 20 5.52 -20.23 1.60
CA ARG A 20 5.22 -19.01 0.84
C ARG A 20 4.75 -19.29 -0.58
N GLY A 21 5.47 -20.12 -1.34
CA GLY A 21 5.14 -20.41 -2.73
C GLY A 21 3.78 -21.11 -2.89
N PRO A 22 3.61 -22.31 -2.31
CA PRO A 22 2.34 -23.05 -2.41
C PRO A 22 1.13 -22.27 -1.86
N ALA A 23 1.29 -21.58 -0.73
CA ALA A 23 0.21 -20.83 -0.12
C ALA A 23 -0.18 -19.61 -0.96
N MET A 24 0.79 -18.83 -1.45
CA MET A 24 0.52 -17.70 -2.33
C MET A 24 -0.12 -18.16 -3.64
N ALA A 25 0.38 -19.23 -4.26
CA ALA A 25 -0.21 -19.82 -5.47
C ALA A 25 -1.67 -20.21 -5.25
N TYR A 26 -1.97 -20.87 -4.12
CA TYR A 26 -3.34 -21.23 -3.77
C TYR A 26 -4.23 -20.00 -3.54
N LEU A 27 -3.75 -18.99 -2.80
CA LEU A 27 -4.51 -17.76 -2.58
C LEU A 27 -4.85 -17.07 -3.91
N PHE A 28 -3.89 -16.99 -4.83
CA PHE A 28 -4.11 -16.45 -6.17
C PHE A 28 -5.11 -17.26 -6.96
N PHE A 29 -5.00 -18.59 -6.98
CA PHE A 29 -5.98 -19.47 -7.62
C PHE A 29 -7.40 -19.19 -7.10
N ARG A 30 -7.56 -19.02 -5.78
CA ARG A 30 -8.86 -18.72 -5.16
C ARG A 30 -9.40 -17.33 -5.54
N VAL A 31 -8.53 -16.35 -5.73
CA VAL A 31 -8.88 -15.02 -6.24
C VAL A 31 -9.28 -15.10 -7.71
N GLU A 32 -8.54 -15.83 -8.54
CA GLU A 32 -8.86 -16.03 -9.95
C GLU A 32 -10.21 -16.70 -10.17
N MET A 33 -10.57 -17.66 -9.32
CA MET A 33 -11.90 -18.28 -9.33
C MET A 33 -13.05 -17.27 -9.08
N ARG A 34 -12.75 -16.08 -8.55
CA ARG A 34 -13.72 -15.01 -8.32
C ARG A 34 -13.77 -13.97 -9.43
N LEU A 35 -12.85 -14.02 -10.39
CA LEU A 35 -12.87 -13.18 -11.58
C LEU A 35 -13.92 -13.70 -12.57
N ASP A 36 -15.18 -13.44 -12.26
CA ASP A 36 -16.37 -13.83 -13.04
C ASP A 36 -16.96 -12.67 -13.86
N GLY A 37 -16.19 -11.59 -14.03
CA GLY A 37 -16.60 -10.37 -14.77
C GLY A 37 -17.15 -9.26 -13.86
N ARG A 38 -17.39 -9.53 -12.58
CA ARG A 38 -17.67 -8.46 -11.60
C ARG A 38 -16.41 -7.63 -11.31
N PRO A 39 -16.54 -6.32 -11.05
CA PRO A 39 -15.40 -5.47 -10.68
C PRO A 39 -14.66 -6.04 -9.46
N LEU A 40 -13.36 -6.28 -9.60
CA LEU A 40 -12.53 -6.75 -8.50
C LEU A 40 -11.21 -5.98 -8.43
N LEU A 41 -10.96 -5.33 -7.29
CA LEU A 41 -9.67 -4.70 -7.00
C LEU A 41 -8.84 -5.64 -6.11
N ILE A 42 -7.61 -5.93 -6.53
CA ILE A 42 -6.70 -6.83 -5.81
C ILE A 42 -5.43 -6.04 -5.46
N PRO A 43 -5.38 -5.39 -4.30
CA PRO A 43 -4.15 -4.81 -3.79
C PRO A 43 -3.23 -5.91 -3.23
N ILE A 44 -1.96 -5.86 -3.59
CA ILE A 44 -0.91 -6.74 -3.11
C ILE A 44 0.20 -5.86 -2.55
N ASP A 45 0.32 -5.88 -1.23
CA ASP A 45 1.41 -5.21 -0.53
C ASP A 45 2.68 -6.07 -0.58
N GLU A 46 3.80 -5.42 -0.86
CA GLU A 46 5.12 -6.05 -1.07
C GLU A 46 5.09 -7.24 -2.03
N GLY A 47 4.27 -7.15 -3.08
CA GLY A 47 4.04 -8.24 -4.04
C GLY A 47 5.31 -8.73 -4.74
N TRP A 48 6.37 -7.91 -4.76
CA TRP A 48 7.67 -8.29 -5.29
C TRP A 48 8.33 -9.45 -4.52
N ARG A 49 8.12 -9.57 -3.19
CA ARG A 49 8.67 -10.69 -2.39
C ARG A 49 8.12 -12.04 -2.84
N ALA A 50 6.86 -12.05 -3.29
CA ALA A 50 6.24 -13.24 -3.82
C ALA A 50 6.78 -13.58 -5.23
N MET A 51 7.24 -12.58 -5.98
CA MET A 51 7.80 -12.75 -7.31
C MET A 51 9.24 -13.30 -7.32
N ASP A 52 9.93 -13.28 -6.19
CA ASP A 52 11.20 -14.00 -5.97
C ASP A 52 11.02 -15.53 -5.91
N VAL A 53 9.77 -16.01 -5.94
CA VAL A 53 9.43 -17.44 -6.00
C VAL A 53 9.13 -17.79 -7.46
N PRO A 54 10.02 -18.54 -8.15
CA PRO A 54 9.85 -18.86 -9.57
C PRO A 54 8.49 -19.48 -9.90
N GLU A 55 7.98 -20.34 -9.03
CA GLU A 55 6.70 -21.04 -9.16
C GLU A 55 5.50 -20.08 -9.14
N PHE A 56 5.69 -18.85 -8.66
CA PHE A 56 4.65 -17.85 -8.51
C PHE A 56 4.74 -16.70 -9.52
N LYS A 57 5.95 -16.44 -10.04
CA LYS A 57 6.21 -15.42 -11.05
C LYS A 57 5.39 -15.63 -12.33
N GLU A 58 5.33 -16.86 -12.84
CA GLU A 58 4.57 -17.16 -14.06
C GLU A 58 3.05 -16.96 -13.90
N PRO A 59 2.40 -17.52 -12.86
CA PRO A 59 1.00 -17.25 -12.56
C PRO A 59 0.69 -15.75 -12.51
N ILE A 60 1.43 -14.96 -11.73
CA ILE A 60 1.17 -13.51 -11.63
C ILE A 60 1.31 -12.82 -12.99
N ASN A 61 2.35 -13.13 -13.75
CA ASN A 61 2.55 -12.51 -15.06
C ASN A 61 1.41 -12.87 -16.03
N LYS A 62 0.91 -14.11 -15.97
CA LYS A 62 -0.25 -14.55 -16.76
C LYS A 62 -1.54 -13.88 -16.30
N SER A 63 -1.78 -13.80 -14.99
CA SER A 63 -2.95 -13.13 -14.42
C SER A 63 -2.93 -11.63 -14.76
N GLY A 64 -1.79 -10.94 -14.63
CA GLY A 64 -1.64 -9.53 -14.98
C GLY A 64 -2.05 -9.20 -16.42
N ARG A 65 -1.72 -10.08 -17.37
CA ARG A 65 -2.13 -9.94 -18.78
C ARG A 65 -3.63 -10.14 -19.01
N THR A 66 -4.29 -10.95 -18.20
CA THR A 66 -5.69 -11.39 -18.41
C THR A 66 -6.67 -10.73 -17.44
N ILE A 67 -6.19 -10.06 -16.39
CA ILE A 67 -7.05 -9.53 -15.33
C ILE A 67 -8.04 -8.47 -15.86
N ARG A 68 -7.57 -7.63 -16.80
CA ARG A 68 -8.38 -6.56 -17.39
C ARG A 68 -9.59 -7.11 -18.14
N SER A 69 -9.44 -8.20 -18.90
CA SER A 69 -10.56 -8.79 -19.65
C SER A 69 -11.59 -9.44 -18.73
N LYS A 70 -11.23 -9.71 -17.47
CA LYS A 70 -12.13 -10.22 -16.43
C LYS A 70 -12.70 -9.13 -15.51
N ASN A 71 -12.56 -7.85 -15.88
CA ASN A 71 -12.99 -6.70 -15.08
C ASN A 71 -12.28 -6.58 -13.72
N GLY A 72 -11.06 -7.13 -13.64
CA GLY A 72 -10.20 -7.03 -12.46
C GLY A 72 -9.10 -5.99 -12.62
N VAL A 73 -8.65 -5.46 -11.49
CA VAL A 73 -7.51 -4.54 -11.38
C VAL A 73 -6.54 -5.08 -10.34
N LEU A 74 -5.30 -5.29 -10.76
CA LEU A 74 -4.19 -5.65 -9.88
C LEU A 74 -3.46 -4.38 -9.46
N VAL A 75 -3.21 -4.21 -8.17
CA VAL A 75 -2.44 -3.08 -7.63
C VAL A 75 -1.27 -3.63 -6.86
N PHE A 76 -0.05 -3.36 -7.34
CA PHE A 76 1.16 -3.63 -6.58
C PHE A 76 1.54 -2.42 -5.74
N ILE A 77 1.80 -2.65 -4.47
CA ILE A 77 2.26 -1.64 -3.52
C ILE A 77 3.64 -2.07 -3.07
N THR A 78 4.62 -1.18 -3.18
CA THR A 78 5.99 -1.40 -2.71
C THR A 78 6.46 -0.15 -1.98
N GLN A 79 7.18 -0.35 -0.88
CA GLN A 79 7.85 0.74 -0.17
C GLN A 79 9.18 1.12 -0.83
N SER A 80 9.72 0.26 -1.70
CA SER A 80 11.06 0.34 -2.24
C SER A 80 11.06 0.08 -3.75
N PRO A 81 11.22 1.15 -4.56
CA PRO A 81 11.43 1.03 -6.00
C PRO A 81 12.64 0.16 -6.35
N SER A 82 13.73 0.28 -5.60
CA SER A 82 14.96 -0.47 -5.82
C SER A 82 14.75 -1.96 -5.59
N ASP A 83 13.98 -2.37 -4.58
CA ASP A 83 13.67 -3.79 -4.37
C ASP A 83 12.86 -4.38 -5.53
N ALA A 84 11.90 -3.62 -6.07
CA ALA A 84 11.14 -4.02 -7.25
C ALA A 84 12.00 -4.11 -8.53
N ILE A 85 13.07 -3.31 -8.62
CA ILE A 85 14.03 -3.40 -9.73
C ILE A 85 14.93 -4.62 -9.55
N ASN A 86 15.50 -4.80 -8.36
CA ASN A 86 16.44 -5.87 -8.04
C ASN A 86 15.79 -7.26 -8.09
N SER A 87 14.50 -7.38 -7.78
CA SER A 87 13.76 -8.65 -7.87
C SER A 87 13.44 -9.08 -9.32
N GLY A 88 13.89 -8.31 -10.32
CA GLY A 88 13.73 -8.65 -11.73
C GLY A 88 12.27 -8.60 -12.20
N ILE A 89 11.43 -7.82 -11.54
CA ILE A 89 10.04 -7.58 -11.93
C ILE A 89 9.81 -6.20 -12.52
N ALA A 90 10.78 -5.29 -12.47
CA ALA A 90 10.60 -3.92 -12.98
C ALA A 90 10.05 -3.89 -14.40
N GLN A 91 10.52 -4.75 -15.31
CA GLN A 91 9.95 -4.84 -16.66
C GLN A 91 8.47 -5.23 -16.63
N SER A 92 8.10 -6.27 -15.88
CA SER A 92 6.71 -6.70 -15.75
C SER A 92 5.84 -5.62 -15.09
N LEU A 93 6.34 -4.88 -14.10
CA LEU A 93 5.62 -3.74 -13.51
C LEU A 93 5.45 -2.60 -14.52
N ILE A 94 6.49 -2.27 -15.29
CA ILE A 94 6.40 -1.22 -16.32
C ILE A 94 5.38 -1.61 -17.40
N GLU A 95 5.40 -2.85 -17.86
CA GLU A 95 4.53 -3.34 -18.93
C GLU A 95 3.08 -3.57 -18.48
N GLN A 96 2.89 -4.14 -17.28
CA GLN A 96 1.58 -4.56 -16.79
C GLN A 96 0.91 -3.52 -15.89
N CYS A 97 1.67 -2.53 -15.38
CA CYS A 97 1.15 -1.43 -14.56
C CYS A 97 1.35 -0.08 -15.28
N PRO A 98 0.54 0.22 -16.31
CA PRO A 98 0.65 1.47 -17.07
C PRO A 98 0.20 2.70 -16.28
N ASN A 99 -0.52 2.49 -15.17
CA ASN A 99 -0.85 3.53 -14.20
C ASN A 99 0.04 3.34 -12.97
N GLN A 100 0.79 4.37 -12.59
CA GLN A 100 1.66 4.34 -11.43
C GLN A 100 1.46 5.57 -10.57
N LEU A 101 1.41 5.37 -9.26
CA LEU A 101 1.31 6.42 -8.27
C LEU A 101 2.61 6.45 -7.47
N HIS A 102 3.37 7.53 -7.59
CA HIS A 102 4.63 7.72 -6.89
C HIS A 102 4.44 8.74 -5.77
N PHE A 103 4.55 8.28 -4.53
CA PHE A 103 4.49 9.13 -3.34
C PHE A 103 5.84 9.75 -3.02
N SER A 104 5.86 10.77 -2.15
CA SER A 104 7.08 11.43 -1.70
C SER A 104 8.14 10.41 -1.25
N ASN A 105 9.29 10.44 -1.92
CA ASN A 105 10.44 9.62 -1.59
C ASN A 105 11.69 10.51 -1.54
N PRO A 106 12.07 11.01 -0.35
CA PRO A 106 13.26 11.86 -0.18
C PRO A 106 14.58 11.18 -0.54
N ARG A 107 14.58 9.84 -0.64
CA ARG A 107 15.73 9.02 -1.03
C ARG A 107 15.65 8.54 -2.47
N ALA A 108 14.73 9.08 -3.27
CA ALA A 108 14.60 8.72 -4.67
C ALA A 108 15.92 8.99 -5.41
N SER A 109 16.42 7.99 -6.11
CA SER A 109 17.59 8.13 -6.97
C SER A 109 17.16 8.23 -8.43
N ARG A 110 17.95 8.93 -9.25
CA ARG A 110 17.74 8.94 -10.71
C ARG A 110 17.94 7.54 -11.30
N GLU A 111 18.83 6.74 -10.72
CA GLU A 111 19.06 5.36 -11.13
C GLU A 111 17.78 4.53 -11.02
N ASP A 112 17.14 4.51 -9.85
CA ASP A 112 15.93 3.71 -9.64
C ASP A 112 14.77 4.21 -10.51
N TYR A 113 14.51 5.51 -10.52
CA TYR A 113 13.31 6.04 -11.16
C TYR A 113 13.46 6.23 -12.66
N VAL A 114 14.54 6.85 -13.12
CA VAL A 114 14.75 7.15 -14.55
C VAL A 114 15.29 5.91 -15.28
N GLN A 115 16.30 5.24 -14.72
CA GLN A 115 16.91 4.08 -15.40
C GLN A 115 16.14 2.79 -15.13
N GLY A 116 15.73 2.55 -13.89
CA GLY A 116 15.00 1.36 -13.47
C GLY A 116 13.54 1.37 -13.92
N LEU A 117 12.75 2.33 -13.41
CA LEU A 117 11.30 2.45 -13.67
C LEU A 117 10.95 3.21 -14.95
N LYS A 118 11.95 3.67 -15.71
CA LYS A 118 11.78 4.38 -16.98
C LYS A 118 10.92 5.64 -16.87
N ARG A 119 10.99 6.34 -15.73
CA ARG A 119 10.40 7.68 -15.60
C ARG A 119 11.22 8.68 -16.40
N THR A 120 10.56 9.73 -16.87
CA THR A 120 11.23 10.86 -17.49
C THR A 120 11.99 11.69 -16.44
N HIS A 121 12.96 12.49 -16.90
CA HIS A 121 13.66 13.43 -16.03
C HIS A 121 12.70 14.43 -15.37
N GLY A 122 11.71 14.94 -16.12
CA GLY A 122 10.71 15.86 -15.60
C GLY A 122 9.79 15.23 -14.55
N GLU A 123 9.38 13.98 -14.74
CA GLU A 123 8.62 13.22 -13.73
C GLU A 123 9.43 13.03 -12.44
N TYR A 124 10.71 12.69 -12.56
CA TYR A 124 11.59 12.58 -11.40
C TYR A 124 11.75 13.92 -10.67
N ASP A 125 11.98 15.01 -11.40
CA ASP A 125 12.14 16.34 -10.81
C ASP A 125 10.85 16.78 -10.11
N ALA A 126 9.68 16.50 -10.71
CA ALA A 126 8.38 16.75 -10.11
C ALA A 126 8.15 15.92 -8.84
N LEU A 127 8.53 14.63 -8.85
CA LEU A 127 8.47 13.75 -7.68
C LEU A 127 9.33 14.26 -6.52
N MET A 128 10.54 14.74 -6.81
CA MET A 128 11.45 15.30 -5.80
C MET A 128 10.91 16.57 -5.17
N GLY A 129 10.04 17.31 -5.86
CA GLY A 129 9.33 18.47 -5.32
C GLY A 129 8.20 18.13 -4.33
N ILE A 130 7.78 16.86 -4.26
CA ILE A 130 6.67 16.45 -3.39
C ILE A 130 7.10 16.39 -1.93
N GLN A 131 6.54 17.28 -1.12
CA GLN A 131 6.78 17.30 0.33
C GLN A 131 6.11 16.11 1.03
N LYS A 132 6.85 15.47 1.95
CA LYS A 132 6.31 14.40 2.80
C LYS A 132 5.14 14.93 3.64
N GLY A 133 4.04 14.18 3.67
CA GLY A 133 2.84 14.54 4.45
C GLY A 133 1.89 15.53 3.76
N SER A 134 2.24 16.05 2.57
CA SER A 134 1.35 16.92 1.78
C SER A 134 0.10 16.20 1.26
N GLY A 135 0.10 14.87 1.23
CA GLY A 135 -0.93 14.07 0.55
C GLY A 135 -0.82 14.12 -0.98
N GLN A 136 0.24 14.74 -1.51
CA GLN A 136 0.51 14.78 -2.95
C GLN A 136 1.24 13.51 -3.42
N PHE A 137 1.00 13.15 -4.67
CA PHE A 137 1.68 12.07 -5.38
C PHE A 137 1.73 12.38 -6.87
N LEU A 138 2.74 11.84 -7.55
CA LEU A 138 2.84 11.87 -8.99
C LEU A 138 2.03 10.71 -9.57
N LEU A 139 1.01 11.04 -10.36
CA LEU A 139 0.24 10.09 -11.17
C LEU A 139 0.85 10.02 -12.57
N CYS A 140 1.37 8.86 -12.95
CA CYS A 140 1.79 8.54 -14.31
C CYS A 140 0.74 7.64 -14.96
N LYS A 141 0.22 8.04 -16.13
CA LYS A 141 -0.79 7.29 -16.89
C LYS A 141 -0.42 7.32 -18.37
N GLY A 142 0.16 6.22 -18.86
CA GLY A 142 0.64 6.15 -20.24
C GLY A 142 1.70 7.23 -20.50
N ALA A 143 1.44 8.13 -21.44
CA ALA A 143 2.35 9.23 -21.80
C ALA A 143 2.12 10.52 -20.99
N GLU A 144 1.11 10.55 -20.13
CA GLU A 144 0.76 11.73 -19.35
C GLU A 144 1.15 11.55 -17.88
N SER A 145 1.56 12.64 -17.24
CA SER A 145 1.79 12.66 -15.81
C SER A 145 1.29 13.95 -15.17
N SER A 146 0.85 13.86 -13.91
CA SER A 146 0.35 15.01 -13.16
C SER A 146 0.61 14.83 -11.67
N ILE A 147 0.82 15.95 -10.96
CA ILE A 147 0.81 15.95 -9.50
C ILE A 147 -0.65 16.03 -9.06
N GLN A 148 -1.06 15.06 -8.26
CA GLN A 148 -2.39 14.98 -7.67
C GLN A 148 -2.27 15.07 -6.16
N GLN A 149 -3.35 15.47 -5.49
CA GLN A 149 -3.40 15.51 -4.03
C GLN A 149 -4.64 14.75 -3.54
N LEU A 150 -4.43 13.82 -2.61
CA LEU A 150 -5.51 13.15 -1.89
C LEU A 150 -5.55 13.67 -0.45
N PRO A 151 -6.40 14.68 -0.16
CA PRO A 151 -6.52 15.20 1.18
C PRO A 151 -7.21 14.17 2.10
N LEU A 152 -6.48 13.67 3.10
CA LEU A 152 -7.02 12.74 4.11
C LEU A 152 -7.48 13.44 5.40
N HIS A 153 -7.44 14.78 5.46
CA HIS A 153 -7.78 15.53 6.67
C HIS A 153 -9.23 15.31 7.12
N ALA A 154 -10.15 15.01 6.19
CA ALA A 154 -11.54 14.72 6.50
C ALA A 154 -11.73 13.44 7.33
N LEU A 155 -10.73 12.54 7.36
CA LEU A 155 -10.74 11.34 8.21
C LEU A 155 -10.41 11.66 9.67
N GLY A 156 -9.84 12.83 9.97
CA GLY A 156 -9.52 13.24 11.33
C GLY A 156 -8.73 12.19 12.09
N ASP A 157 -9.22 11.81 13.28
CA ASP A 157 -8.56 10.79 14.10
C ASP A 157 -8.67 9.37 13.54
N ASP A 158 -9.62 9.09 12.63
CA ASP A 158 -9.75 7.77 11.99
C ASP A 158 -8.55 7.42 11.11
N LEU A 159 -7.75 8.40 10.70
CA LEU A 159 -6.50 8.13 9.99
C LEU A 159 -5.56 7.22 10.80
N ALA A 160 -5.62 7.25 12.13
CA ALA A 160 -4.80 6.40 12.97
C ALA A 160 -5.30 4.95 13.10
N LEU A 161 -6.57 4.70 12.79
CA LEU A 161 -7.08 3.34 12.59
C LEU A 161 -6.49 2.76 11.31
N LEU A 162 -6.39 3.57 10.26
CA LEU A 162 -5.86 3.15 8.95
C LEU A 162 -4.34 3.02 8.92
N SER A 163 -3.61 3.75 9.76
CA SER A 163 -2.14 3.80 9.70
C SER A 163 -1.43 2.56 10.21
N ALA A 164 -2.14 1.63 10.88
CA ALA A 164 -1.62 0.36 11.41
C ALA A 164 -0.23 0.44 12.07
N SER A 165 0.06 1.55 12.75
CA SER A 165 1.37 1.74 13.39
C SER A 165 1.53 0.79 14.56
N GLU A 166 2.75 0.45 14.93
CA GLU A 166 3.05 -0.35 16.14
C GLU A 166 2.31 0.16 17.38
N GLN A 167 2.23 1.47 17.55
CA GLN A 167 1.49 2.08 18.66
C GLN A 167 -0.03 1.83 18.55
N SER A 168 -0.60 1.98 17.36
CA SER A 168 -2.02 1.68 17.11
C SER A 168 -2.31 0.19 17.31
N LEU A 169 -1.45 -0.71 16.82
CA LEU A 169 -1.60 -2.15 16.96
C LEU A 169 -1.58 -2.59 18.43
N ARG A 170 -0.67 -2.04 19.24
CA ARG A 170 -0.66 -2.30 20.69
C ARG A 170 -1.97 -1.89 21.37
N ILE A 171 -2.58 -0.77 20.95
CA ILE A 171 -3.91 -0.40 21.46
C ILE A 171 -4.93 -1.46 21.06
N VAL A 172 -4.93 -1.88 19.80
CA VAL A 172 -5.87 -2.90 19.27
C VAL A 172 -5.72 -4.24 20.01
N ASP A 173 -4.51 -4.67 20.34
CA ASP A 173 -4.27 -5.94 21.03
C ASP A 173 -4.84 -5.99 22.45
N GLU A 174 -5.01 -4.82 23.09
CA GLU A 174 -5.58 -4.73 24.42
C GLU A 174 -7.11 -4.55 24.43
N ILE A 175 -7.74 -4.37 23.26
CA ILE A 175 -9.19 -4.28 23.13
C ILE A 175 -9.76 -5.72 23.14
N PRO A 176 -10.74 -6.02 24.02
CA PRO A 176 -11.38 -7.32 24.08
C PRO A 176 -11.92 -7.79 22.73
N ALA A 177 -11.86 -9.11 22.46
CA ALA A 177 -12.20 -9.68 21.16
C ALA A 177 -13.67 -9.45 20.75
N ASP A 178 -14.59 -9.48 21.72
CA ASP A 178 -16.00 -9.15 21.55
C ASP A 178 -16.21 -7.68 21.15
N VAL A 179 -15.45 -6.77 21.76
CA VAL A 179 -15.46 -5.34 21.39
C VAL A 179 -14.85 -5.12 20.00
N ARG A 180 -13.78 -5.84 19.64
CA ARG A 180 -13.17 -5.79 18.30
C ARG A 180 -14.08 -6.32 17.19
N ALA A 181 -14.98 -7.24 17.51
CA ALA A 181 -15.89 -7.84 16.53
C ALA A 181 -16.97 -6.86 16.05
N ASP A 182 -17.32 -5.85 16.85
CA ASP A 182 -18.23 -4.78 16.48
C ASP A 182 -17.44 -3.55 15.98
N PRO A 183 -17.58 -3.14 14.70
CA PRO A 183 -16.81 -2.02 14.14
C PRO A 183 -17.04 -0.67 14.85
N TYR A 184 -18.24 -0.43 15.39
CA TYR A 184 -18.57 0.82 16.05
C TYR A 184 -18.00 0.87 17.47
N LEU A 185 -18.13 -0.22 18.22
CA LEU A 185 -17.53 -0.34 19.56
C LEU A 185 -16.00 -0.33 19.48
N PHE A 186 -15.44 -1.05 18.51
CA PHE A 186 -14.01 -1.06 18.23
C PHE A 186 -13.48 0.35 17.97
N ARG A 187 -14.11 1.09 17.04
CA ARG A 187 -13.73 2.46 16.70
C ARG A 187 -13.77 3.38 17.92
N ALA A 188 -14.84 3.32 18.71
CA ALA A 188 -14.99 4.14 19.91
C ALA A 188 -13.91 3.84 20.96
N GLU A 189 -13.69 2.56 21.26
CA GLU A 189 -12.74 2.13 22.28
C GLU A 189 -11.27 2.39 21.86
N PHE A 190 -10.95 2.20 20.59
CA PHE A 190 -9.64 2.54 20.03
C PHE A 190 -9.32 4.03 20.25
N HIS A 191 -10.24 4.93 19.89
CA HIS A 191 -10.03 6.37 20.06
C HIS A 191 -9.96 6.78 21.52
N ARG A 192 -10.79 6.18 22.39
CA ARG A 192 -10.76 6.41 23.84
C ARG A 192 -9.41 6.06 24.44
N ARG A 193 -8.84 4.91 24.09
CA ARG A 193 -7.51 4.49 24.60
C ARG A 193 -6.38 5.31 24.00
N ARG A 194 -6.48 5.66 22.71
CA ARG A 194 -5.49 6.49 22.02
C ARG A 194 -5.40 7.90 22.60
N SER A 195 -6.53 8.53 22.94
CA SER A 195 -6.55 9.86 23.54
C SER A 195 -5.91 9.88 24.93
N GLN A 196 -6.08 8.82 25.72
CA GLN A 196 -5.43 8.66 27.03
C GLN A 196 -3.91 8.47 26.96
N ARG A 197 -3.38 8.04 25.80
CA ARG A 197 -1.95 7.81 25.55
C ARG A 197 -1.26 8.97 24.86
N ARG A 198 -2.00 9.94 24.31
CA ARG A 198 -1.40 11.17 23.79
C ARG A 198 -0.78 11.91 24.98
N PRO A 199 0.52 12.24 24.97
CA PRO A 199 1.05 13.16 25.97
C PRO A 199 0.23 14.44 25.92
N GLN A 200 -0.17 14.97 27.07
CA GLN A 200 -0.72 16.32 27.16
C GLN A 200 0.35 17.28 26.67
N VAL A 201 0.29 17.66 25.39
CA VAL A 201 1.06 18.81 24.92
C VAL A 201 0.41 20.02 25.56
N GLY A 202 0.98 20.45 26.69
CA GLY A 202 0.59 21.67 27.37
C GLY A 202 0.72 22.82 26.38
N TYR A 203 -0.40 23.49 26.12
CA TYR A 203 -0.44 24.76 25.40
C TYR A 203 0.10 25.86 26.33
N GLN A 204 1.40 25.82 26.62
CA GLN A 204 2.13 26.85 27.37
C GLN A 204 3.53 26.99 26.78
N ALA A 205 3.62 27.44 25.53
CA ALA A 205 4.83 28.03 24.94
C ALA A 205 4.52 28.65 23.56
N LEU A 206 3.52 29.53 23.48
CA LEU A 206 3.37 30.46 22.34
C LEU A 206 3.12 31.92 22.78
N GLU A 207 3.33 32.23 24.06
CA GLU A 207 3.45 33.60 24.55
C GLU A 207 4.92 33.84 24.91
N GLY A 208 5.71 34.35 23.96
CA GLY A 208 7.13 34.59 24.22
C GLY A 208 7.98 35.11 23.06
N VAL A 209 7.43 35.30 21.85
CA VAL A 209 8.15 36.00 20.77
C VAL A 209 7.19 36.96 20.06
N ALA A 210 6.82 38.01 20.78
CA ALA A 210 6.33 39.26 20.22
C ALA A 210 6.84 40.39 21.12
N ALA A 211 8.11 40.72 20.94
CA ALA A 211 8.73 41.99 21.30
C ALA A 211 9.94 42.19 20.37
#